data_AF-A0A915V279-F1
#
_entry.id   AF-A0A915V279-F1
#
_cell.length_a   1.000
_cell.length_b   1.000
_cell.length_c   1.000
_cell.angle_alpha   90.00
_cell.angle_beta   90.00
_cell.angle_gamma   90.00
#
_symmetry.space_group_name_H-M   'P 1'
#
loop_
_entity.id
_entity.type
_entity.pdbx_description
1 polymer ?
#
loop_
_entity_poly.entity_id
_entity_poly.type
_entity_poly.pdbx_seq_one_letter_code
_entity_poly.pdbx_strand_id
1 'polypeptide(L)'
;MKRWMILGTTIALSALLSVSFAQHDDHDHEGDIYLGAMDGAAAVIEPEALAMPPYRIRYTLEELLPGLFGVDVGWDFHHEGDDHDHDHHPQLQRVTIQQVFISSSLVGVIEGETDPIFGEGAPGLWTLIYDPNDPEAVHQHIIFATDTLPTEANPLIFRFQLVDALDWEGNPLNSSGVYTLEFVPEPASLLALGAGLAGLLGLRRRGGKQ
;
A
#
# COMPACT_ATOMS: atom_id res chain seq x y z
N MET A 1 -0.64 25.28 -0.45
CA MET A 1 0.75 25.20 0.03
C MET A 1 0.84 24.91 1.53
N LYS A 2 0.45 25.82 2.46
CA LYS A 2 0.60 25.58 3.92
C LYS A 2 -0.17 24.40 4.53
N ARG A 3 -1.33 24.01 3.99
CA ARG A 3 -2.09 22.85 4.49
C ARG A 3 -1.46 21.49 4.14
N TRP A 4 -0.73 21.45 3.03
CA TRP A 4 -0.16 20.23 2.46
C TRP A 4 1.15 19.84 3.18
N MET A 5 1.97 20.83 3.51
CA MET A 5 3.16 20.63 4.37
C MET A 5 2.76 20.13 5.77
N ILE A 6 1.64 20.59 6.32
CA ILE A 6 1.17 20.10 7.62
C ILE A 6 0.69 18.65 7.50
N LEU A 7 -0.05 18.27 6.45
CA LEU A 7 -0.42 16.86 6.23
C LEU A 7 0.81 15.96 6.10
N GLY A 8 1.77 16.29 5.21
CA GLY A 8 2.98 15.46 5.00
C GLY A 8 3.81 15.27 6.27
N THR A 9 3.96 16.33 7.08
CA THR A 9 4.71 16.25 8.35
C THR A 9 3.98 15.43 9.42
N THR A 10 2.64 15.41 9.40
CA THR A 10 1.84 14.64 10.38
C THR A 10 1.72 13.16 9.97
N ILE A 11 1.68 12.88 8.66
CA ILE A 11 1.67 11.53 8.10
C ILE A 11 2.99 10.81 8.41
N ALA A 12 4.15 11.46 8.22
CA ALA A 12 5.45 10.88 8.56
C ALA A 12 5.62 10.53 10.06
N LEU A 13 5.02 11.33 10.95
CA LEU A 13 5.03 11.05 12.39
C LEU A 13 4.08 9.91 12.79
N SER A 14 3.05 9.66 11.98
CA SER A 14 2.09 8.57 12.17
C SER A 14 2.64 7.26 11.60
N ALA A 15 3.32 7.33 10.44
CA ALA A 15 4.07 6.23 9.82
C ALA A 15 5.09 5.61 10.79
N LEU A 16 5.84 6.46 11.50
CA LEU A 16 6.81 6.03 12.53
C LEU A 16 6.16 5.38 13.77
N LEU A 17 4.85 5.57 13.99
CA LEU A 17 4.10 4.94 15.08
C LEU A 17 3.31 3.70 14.62
N SER A 18 3.01 3.57 13.32
CA SER A 18 2.31 2.42 12.72
C SER A 18 3.19 1.21 12.45
N VAL A 19 4.53 1.35 12.49
CA VAL A 19 5.47 0.20 12.45
C VAL A 19 5.22 -0.82 13.58
N SER A 20 4.43 -0.47 14.61
CA SER A 20 4.05 -1.38 15.70
C SER A 20 2.66 -2.04 15.55
N PHE A 21 1.91 -1.81 14.48
CA PHE A 21 0.50 -2.26 14.37
C PHE A 21 0.20 -3.25 13.24
N ALA A 22 1.15 -3.54 12.34
CA ALA A 22 1.05 -4.64 11.38
C ALA A 22 1.36 -5.99 12.04
N GLN A 23 0.58 -6.42 13.04
CA GLN A 23 0.80 -7.73 13.67
C GLN A 23 -0.41 -8.20 14.49
N HIS A 24 -1.56 -8.41 13.86
CA HIS A 24 -2.55 -9.34 14.41
C HIS A 24 -3.06 -10.25 13.30
N ASP A 25 -2.73 -11.54 13.47
CA ASP A 25 -3.21 -12.73 12.76
C ASP A 25 -2.41 -13.19 11.52
N ASP A 26 -1.40 -14.03 11.79
CA ASP A 26 -1.11 -15.30 11.09
C ASP A 26 -1.08 -15.34 9.55
N HIS A 27 -0.45 -14.42 8.82
CA HIS A 27 -0.15 -14.68 7.39
C HIS A 27 1.19 -14.07 6.96
N ASP A 28 2.12 -14.94 6.57
CA ASP A 28 3.30 -14.62 5.78
C ASP A 28 2.86 -13.85 4.52
N HIS A 29 3.34 -12.62 4.30
CA HIS A 29 3.43 -11.92 3.00
C HIS A 29 2.21 -11.91 2.03
N GLU A 30 1.00 -12.27 2.45
CA GLU A 30 -0.21 -12.38 1.60
C GLU A 30 -0.83 -11.02 1.16
N GLY A 31 -0.19 -9.88 1.45
CA GLY A 31 -0.75 -8.54 1.27
C GLY A 31 -0.10 -7.65 0.20
N ASP A 32 1.08 -8.00 -0.29
CA ASP A 32 1.87 -7.13 -1.17
C ASP A 32 1.43 -7.22 -2.63
N ILE A 33 1.65 -6.14 -3.37
CA ILE A 33 1.42 -6.10 -4.81
C ILE A 33 2.71 -6.49 -5.52
N TYR A 34 2.74 -7.69 -6.08
CA TYR A 34 3.88 -8.19 -6.86
C TYR A 34 3.74 -7.81 -8.33
N LEU A 35 4.74 -7.10 -8.84
CA LEU A 35 4.83 -6.62 -10.21
C LEU A 35 5.72 -7.54 -11.04
N GLY A 36 5.30 -7.82 -12.26
CA GLY A 36 5.98 -8.76 -13.14
C GLY A 36 5.73 -8.48 -14.61
N ALA A 37 6.02 -9.49 -15.43
CA ALA A 37 5.82 -9.46 -16.86
C ALA A 37 4.87 -10.58 -17.28
N MET A 38 3.84 -10.26 -18.07
CA MET A 38 2.91 -11.24 -18.62
C MET A 38 2.57 -10.87 -20.06
N ASP A 39 2.64 -11.84 -20.97
CA ASP A 39 2.30 -11.68 -22.40
C ASP A 39 3.02 -10.49 -23.09
N GLY A 40 4.26 -10.19 -22.69
CA GLY A 40 5.06 -9.09 -23.25
C GLY A 40 4.63 -7.69 -22.78
N ALA A 41 3.87 -7.60 -21.69
CA ALA A 41 3.53 -6.36 -21.00
C ALA A 41 3.92 -6.43 -19.52
N ALA A 42 4.12 -5.28 -18.90
CA ALA A 42 4.15 -5.19 -17.44
C ALA A 42 2.77 -5.57 -16.88
N ALA A 43 2.75 -6.29 -15.77
CA ALA A 43 1.52 -6.72 -15.13
C ALA A 43 1.66 -6.77 -13.60
N VAL A 44 0.54 -6.68 -12.90
CA VAL A 44 0.43 -7.17 -11.52
C VAL A 44 0.26 -8.69 -11.61
N ILE A 45 1.11 -9.43 -10.92
CA ILE A 45 1.09 -10.90 -10.86
C ILE A 45 0.30 -11.36 -9.64
N GLU A 46 0.50 -10.69 -8.50
CA GLU A 46 -0.23 -10.92 -7.25
C GLU A 46 -0.57 -9.59 -6.59
N PRO A 47 -1.68 -9.51 -5.82
CA PRO A 47 -2.63 -10.59 -5.54
C PRO A 47 -3.60 -10.88 -6.71
N GLU A 48 -4.20 -12.08 -6.73
CA GLU A 48 -5.10 -12.54 -7.80
C GLU A 48 -6.22 -11.54 -8.12
N ALA A 49 -6.80 -10.91 -7.09
CA ALA A 49 -7.85 -9.90 -7.24
C ALA A 49 -7.43 -8.70 -8.11
N LEU A 50 -6.14 -8.37 -8.10
CA LEU A 50 -5.56 -7.30 -8.89
C LEU A 50 -4.95 -7.80 -10.20
N ALA A 51 -4.51 -9.06 -10.25
CA ALA A 51 -3.94 -9.71 -11.44
C ALA A 51 -5.00 -10.15 -12.48
N MET A 52 -6.24 -10.38 -12.05
CA MET A 52 -7.34 -10.81 -12.93
C MET A 52 -8.48 -9.78 -13.01
N PRO A 53 -9.25 -9.72 -14.13
CA PRO A 53 -10.43 -8.88 -14.21
C PRO A 53 -11.37 -9.11 -13.01
N PRO A 54 -11.84 -8.04 -12.34
CA PRO A 54 -11.88 -6.65 -12.81
C PRO A 54 -10.65 -5.78 -12.48
N TYR A 55 -9.51 -6.37 -12.12
CA TYR A 55 -8.25 -5.69 -11.78
C TYR A 55 -8.44 -4.74 -10.59
N ARG A 56 -8.97 -5.28 -9.50
CA ARG A 56 -9.42 -4.49 -8.35
C ARG A 56 -9.27 -5.24 -7.04
N ILE A 57 -8.66 -4.56 -6.07
CA ILE A 57 -8.57 -5.02 -4.69
C ILE A 57 -9.08 -3.94 -3.73
N ARG A 58 -9.53 -4.38 -2.54
CA ARG A 58 -10.00 -3.53 -1.46
C ARG A 58 -9.02 -3.55 -0.30
N TYR A 59 -8.74 -2.36 0.22
CA TYR A 59 -7.99 -2.13 1.44
C TYR A 59 -8.86 -1.43 2.47
N THR A 60 -8.66 -1.77 3.73
CA THR A 60 -9.33 -1.15 4.87
C THR A 60 -8.47 -0.02 5.39
N LEU A 61 -9.04 1.18 5.53
CA LEU A 61 -8.36 2.29 6.20
C LEU A 61 -8.57 2.23 7.71
N GLU A 62 -7.47 2.31 8.44
CA GLU A 62 -7.45 2.38 9.89
C GLU A 62 -7.24 3.83 10.36
N GLU A 63 -7.76 4.17 11.53
CA GLU A 63 -7.53 5.50 12.14
C GLU A 63 -6.13 5.56 12.76
N LEU A 64 -5.20 6.26 12.11
CA LEU A 64 -3.81 6.44 12.56
C LEU A 64 -3.71 7.48 13.68
N LEU A 65 -4.47 8.56 13.54
CA LEU A 65 -4.65 9.64 14.51
C LEU A 65 -6.10 10.14 14.41
N PRO A 66 -6.63 10.86 15.42
CA PRO A 66 -7.98 11.41 15.36
C PRO A 66 -8.25 12.19 14.06
N GLY A 67 -9.07 11.62 13.18
CA GLY A 67 -9.42 12.18 11.87
C GLY A 67 -8.36 12.03 10.77
N LEU A 68 -7.34 11.19 10.96
CA LEU A 68 -6.38 10.77 9.94
C LEU A 68 -6.45 9.26 9.78
N PHE A 69 -6.77 8.82 8.57
CA PHE A 69 -6.92 7.41 8.24
C PHE A 69 -5.85 6.99 7.24
N GLY A 70 -5.37 5.77 7.34
CA GLY A 70 -4.39 5.25 6.40
C GLY A 70 -4.33 3.75 6.34
N VAL A 71 -3.62 3.27 5.33
CA VAL A 71 -3.27 1.87 5.14
C VAL A 71 -1.89 1.80 4.53
N ASP A 72 -1.15 0.78 4.92
CA ASP A 72 0.14 0.45 4.37
C ASP A 72 -0.02 -0.59 3.25
N VAL A 73 0.60 -0.35 2.09
CA VAL A 73 0.54 -1.24 0.92
C VAL A 73 1.97 -1.49 0.44
N GLY A 74 2.44 -2.73 0.61
CA GLY A 74 3.73 -3.18 0.09
C GLY A 74 3.69 -3.46 -1.41
N TRP A 75 4.82 -3.22 -2.06
CA TRP A 75 5.04 -3.44 -3.49
C TRP A 75 6.39 -4.10 -3.68
N ASP A 76 6.44 -5.10 -4.55
CA ASP A 76 7.66 -5.85 -4.82
C ASP A 76 7.67 -6.36 -6.26
N PHE A 77 8.79 -6.94 -6.71
CA PHE A 77 8.87 -7.68 -7.95
C PHE A 77 8.58 -9.16 -7.73
N HIS A 78 7.79 -9.73 -8.63
CA HIS A 78 7.55 -11.16 -8.67
C HIS A 78 8.84 -11.89 -9.08
N HIS A 79 9.18 -12.95 -8.36
CA HIS A 79 10.33 -13.81 -8.64
C HIS A 79 9.82 -15.16 -9.18
N GLU A 80 10.41 -15.66 -10.26
CA GLU A 80 10.08 -17.01 -10.77
C GLU A 80 10.94 -18.07 -10.06
N GLY A 81 10.30 -19.09 -9.49
CA GLY A 81 10.96 -20.34 -9.11
C GLY A 81 10.32 -21.10 -7.93
N ASP A 82 9.95 -22.35 -8.16
CA ASP A 82 9.78 -23.36 -7.10
C ASP A 82 11.15 -23.64 -6.45
N ASP A 83 11.26 -23.41 -5.13
CA ASP A 83 12.16 -23.89 -4.05
C ASP A 83 13.49 -24.67 -4.32
N HIS A 84 13.98 -24.82 -5.55
CA HIS A 84 15.02 -25.79 -5.92
C HIS A 84 16.11 -25.29 -6.89
N ASP A 85 16.05 -24.07 -7.42
CA ASP A 85 17.15 -23.48 -8.21
C ASP A 85 17.62 -22.15 -7.63
N HIS A 86 18.92 -22.03 -7.37
CA HIS A 86 19.53 -20.94 -6.59
C HIS A 86 19.66 -19.59 -7.31
N ASP A 87 19.04 -19.40 -8.47
CA ASP A 87 19.08 -18.18 -9.28
C ASP A 87 17.67 -17.58 -9.42
N HIS A 88 17.07 -17.13 -8.32
CA HIS A 88 15.78 -16.42 -8.33
C HIS A 88 16.02 -14.95 -8.65
N HIS A 89 16.02 -14.60 -9.93
CA HIS A 89 15.95 -13.21 -10.36
C HIS A 89 14.48 -12.75 -10.44
N PRO A 90 14.19 -11.47 -10.18
CA PRO A 90 12.86 -10.93 -10.41
C PRO A 90 12.54 -10.92 -11.90
N GLN A 91 11.26 -11.01 -12.26
CA GLN A 91 10.81 -10.88 -13.66
C GLN A 91 11.11 -9.50 -14.25
N LEU A 92 11.21 -8.47 -13.41
CA LEU A 92 11.43 -7.08 -13.81
C LEU A 92 12.78 -6.57 -13.32
N GLN A 93 13.45 -5.80 -14.15
CA GLN A 93 14.56 -4.96 -13.71
C GLN A 93 14.06 -3.59 -13.20
N ARG A 94 12.99 -3.07 -13.82
CA ARG A 94 12.46 -1.75 -13.55
C ARG A 94 11.00 -1.65 -13.96
N VAL A 95 10.22 -0.85 -13.24
CA VAL A 95 8.88 -0.42 -13.66
C VAL A 95 8.53 0.93 -13.05
N THR A 96 7.71 1.71 -13.75
CA THR A 96 7.15 2.95 -13.22
C THR A 96 5.65 2.80 -12.99
N ILE A 97 5.20 3.03 -11.77
CA ILE A 97 3.80 3.14 -11.39
C ILE A 97 3.35 4.56 -11.71
N GLN A 98 2.38 4.67 -12.62
CA GLN A 98 1.78 5.95 -13.03
C GLN A 98 0.37 6.09 -12.46
N GLN A 99 0.12 7.19 -11.74
CA GLN A 99 -1.21 7.58 -11.30
C GLN A 99 -2.07 7.97 -12.51
N VAL A 100 -3.15 7.21 -12.71
CA VAL A 100 -4.20 7.52 -13.68
C VAL A 100 -5.30 8.35 -13.03
N PHE A 101 -5.66 8.01 -11.79
CA PHE A 101 -6.65 8.70 -10.99
C PHE A 101 -6.38 8.50 -9.50
N ILE A 102 -6.69 9.50 -8.69
CA ILE A 102 -6.76 9.35 -7.24
C ILE A 102 -7.93 10.19 -6.72
N SER A 103 -8.71 9.64 -5.79
CA SER A 103 -9.78 10.39 -5.14
C SER A 103 -9.22 11.63 -4.46
N SER A 104 -9.95 12.75 -4.54
CA SER A 104 -9.64 13.95 -3.76
C SER A 104 -9.49 13.59 -2.28
N SER A 105 -8.53 14.22 -1.59
CA SER A 105 -8.12 13.94 -0.19
C SER A 105 -7.36 12.65 0.09
N LEU A 106 -7.15 11.77 -0.90
CA LEU A 106 -6.25 10.63 -0.76
C LEU A 106 -4.85 11.00 -1.28
N VAL A 107 -3.82 10.68 -0.51
CA VAL A 107 -2.41 10.85 -0.89
C VAL A 107 -1.66 9.54 -0.68
N GLY A 108 -0.61 9.31 -1.47
CA GLY A 108 0.33 8.19 -1.29
C GLY A 108 1.74 8.71 -1.04
N VAL A 109 2.37 8.22 0.03
CA VAL A 109 3.71 8.60 0.46
C VAL A 109 4.54 7.33 0.60
N ILE A 110 5.78 7.33 0.09
CA ILE A 110 6.71 6.22 0.31
C ILE A 110 7.03 6.17 1.81
N GLU A 111 7.04 4.98 2.40
CA GLU A 111 7.45 4.80 3.79
C GLU A 111 8.85 5.41 4.03
N GLY A 112 8.99 6.18 5.11
CA GLY A 112 10.22 6.89 5.44
C GLY A 112 10.39 8.26 4.74
N GLU A 113 9.57 8.57 3.73
CA GLU A 113 9.56 9.86 3.04
C GLU A 113 8.48 10.81 3.59
N THR A 114 8.59 12.09 3.28
CA THR A 114 7.64 13.13 3.74
C THR A 114 6.76 13.71 2.64
N ASP A 115 7.25 13.71 1.41
CA ASP A 115 6.55 14.34 0.28
C ASP A 115 5.68 13.30 -0.45
N PRO A 116 4.38 13.60 -0.66
CA PRO A 116 3.52 12.70 -1.43
C PRO A 116 3.98 12.55 -2.88
N ILE A 117 4.05 11.30 -3.33
CA ILE A 117 4.31 10.94 -4.73
C ILE A 117 3.00 10.78 -5.53
N PHE A 118 1.90 10.45 -4.83
CA PHE A 118 0.55 10.34 -5.37
C PHE A 118 -0.41 11.28 -4.63
N GLY A 119 -1.40 11.80 -5.35
CA GLY A 119 -2.32 12.83 -4.87
C GLY A 119 -2.56 13.95 -5.88
N GLU A 120 -3.51 14.83 -5.59
CA GLU A 120 -3.70 16.05 -6.37
C GLU A 120 -2.46 16.96 -6.29
N GLY A 121 -1.84 17.29 -7.43
CA GLY A 121 -0.66 18.14 -7.46
C GLY A 121 0.67 17.46 -7.09
N ALA A 122 0.65 16.16 -6.78
CA ALA A 122 1.86 15.34 -6.67
C ALA A 122 2.40 14.96 -8.07
N PRO A 123 3.65 14.47 -8.18
CA PRO A 123 4.23 14.06 -9.46
C PRO A 123 3.43 12.97 -10.19
N GLY A 124 2.77 12.07 -9.45
CA GLY A 124 1.94 11.00 -10.02
C GLY A 124 2.74 9.86 -10.64
N LEU A 125 4.04 9.76 -10.34
CA LEU A 125 4.95 8.75 -10.87
C LEU A 125 5.86 8.24 -9.75
N TRP A 126 6.10 6.94 -9.74
CA TRP A 126 7.04 6.29 -8.83
C TRP A 126 7.71 5.11 -9.55
N THR A 127 9.04 5.06 -9.53
CA THR A 127 9.80 4.04 -10.25
C THR A 127 10.50 3.12 -9.27
N LEU A 128 10.24 1.82 -9.41
CA LEU A 128 10.97 0.75 -8.73
C LEU A 128 12.08 0.25 -9.66
N ILE A 129 13.26 0.02 -9.08
CA ILE A 129 14.45 -0.45 -9.79
C ILE A 129 15.10 -1.51 -8.90
N TYR A 130 15.33 -2.69 -9.46
CA TYR A 130 16.05 -3.74 -8.77
C TYR A 130 17.54 -3.43 -8.69
N ASP A 131 18.13 -3.55 -7.50
CA ASP A 131 19.57 -3.46 -7.28
C ASP A 131 20.12 -4.86 -6.91
N PRO A 132 20.97 -5.49 -7.74
CA PRO A 132 21.53 -6.80 -7.41
C PRO A 132 22.45 -6.79 -6.18
N ASN A 133 22.89 -5.61 -5.71
CA ASN A 133 23.67 -5.49 -4.47
C ASN A 133 22.80 -5.30 -3.23
N ASP A 134 21.52 -4.97 -3.42
CA ASP A 134 20.51 -4.83 -2.37
C ASP A 134 19.14 -5.28 -2.90
N PRO A 135 18.93 -6.60 -3.08
CA PRO A 135 17.71 -7.13 -3.69
C PRO A 135 16.43 -6.72 -2.98
N GLU A 136 16.50 -6.52 -1.66
CA GLU A 136 15.36 -6.11 -0.82
C GLU A 136 14.97 -4.63 -1.03
N ALA A 137 15.83 -3.80 -1.64
CA ALA A 137 15.54 -2.37 -1.83
C ALA A 137 14.36 -2.10 -2.78
N VAL A 138 13.96 -3.09 -3.58
CA VAL A 138 12.79 -2.99 -4.45
C VAL A 138 11.48 -3.21 -3.71
N HIS A 139 11.53 -3.89 -2.56
CA HIS A 139 10.40 -4.06 -1.65
C HIS A 139 10.16 -2.74 -0.93
N GLN A 140 9.08 -2.04 -1.30
CA GLN A 140 8.78 -0.72 -0.77
C GLN A 140 7.30 -0.56 -0.46
N HIS A 141 7.05 0.19 0.59
CA HIS A 141 5.72 0.44 1.11
C HIS A 141 5.23 1.84 0.73
N ILE A 142 3.98 1.93 0.28
CA ILE A 142 3.27 3.20 0.11
C ILE A 142 2.18 3.31 1.17
N ILE A 143 2.31 4.32 2.01
CA ILE A 143 1.27 4.70 2.94
C ILE A 143 0.24 5.55 2.19
N PHE A 144 -0.94 4.99 1.97
CA PHE A 144 -2.09 5.73 1.49
C PHE A 144 -2.83 6.33 2.67
N ALA A 145 -2.99 7.65 2.68
CA ALA A 145 -3.57 8.37 3.81
C ALA A 145 -4.59 9.43 3.39
N THR A 146 -5.54 9.73 4.28
CA THR A 146 -6.61 10.70 4.06
C THR A 146 -7.11 11.29 5.38
N ASP A 147 -7.62 12.52 5.32
CA ASP A 147 -8.36 13.16 6.43
C ASP A 147 -9.88 12.98 6.31
N THR A 148 -10.33 12.21 5.32
CA THR A 148 -11.73 11.98 5.00
C THR A 148 -12.05 10.48 5.11
N LEU A 149 -12.90 10.12 6.07
CA LEU A 149 -13.35 8.74 6.24
C LEU A 149 -14.26 8.32 5.06
N PRO A 150 -13.89 7.31 4.24
CA PRO A 150 -14.79 6.78 3.22
C PRO A 150 -15.99 6.05 3.83
N THR A 151 -16.93 5.69 2.96
CA THR A 151 -18.00 4.75 3.32
C THR A 151 -17.96 3.56 2.39
N GLU A 152 -18.52 2.42 2.79
CA GLU A 152 -18.67 1.24 1.92
C GLU A 152 -19.34 1.56 0.57
N ALA A 153 -20.29 2.50 0.56
CA ALA A 153 -20.99 2.93 -0.65
C ALA A 153 -20.19 3.92 -1.50
N ASN A 154 -19.21 4.60 -0.92
CA ASN A 154 -18.36 5.61 -1.56
C ASN A 154 -16.91 5.43 -1.08
N PRO A 155 -16.20 4.39 -1.59
CA PRO A 155 -14.79 4.18 -1.27
C PRO A 155 -13.93 5.28 -1.89
N LEU A 156 -12.76 5.52 -1.29
CA LEU A 156 -11.71 6.27 -1.97
C LEU A 156 -11.03 5.34 -2.98
N ILE A 157 -10.51 5.90 -4.07
CA ILE A 157 -10.02 5.12 -5.20
C ILE A 157 -8.63 5.62 -5.59
N PHE A 158 -7.71 4.70 -5.82
CA PHE A 158 -6.48 4.94 -6.56
C PHE A 158 -6.46 4.05 -7.80
N ARG A 159 -6.22 4.63 -8.97
CA ARG A 159 -6.05 3.89 -10.23
C ARG A 159 -4.69 4.17 -10.80
N PHE A 160 -4.01 3.11 -11.21
CA PHE A 160 -2.66 3.20 -11.72
C PHE A 160 -2.44 2.30 -12.92
N GLN A 161 -1.36 2.58 -13.64
CA GLN A 161 -0.86 1.79 -14.76
C GLN A 161 0.65 1.59 -14.56
N LEU A 162 1.16 0.44 -14.98
CA LEU A 162 2.60 0.16 -15.06
C LEU A 162 3.10 0.60 -16.44
N VAL A 163 4.11 1.45 -16.44
CA VAL A 163 4.71 2.04 -17.66
C VAL A 163 6.23 2.01 -17.57
N ASP A 164 6.90 2.23 -18.70
CA ASP A 164 8.37 2.29 -18.81
C ASP A 164 9.09 1.12 -18.13
N ALA A 165 8.54 -0.08 -18.31
CA ALA A 165 9.03 -1.30 -17.68
C ALA A 165 10.10 -2.00 -18.53
N LEU A 166 11.04 -2.63 -17.84
CA LEU A 166 12.07 -3.49 -18.41
C LEU A 166 11.97 -4.87 -17.76
N ASP A 167 11.99 -5.93 -18.57
CA ASP A 167 12.18 -7.29 -18.08
C ASP A 167 13.59 -7.47 -17.48
N TRP A 168 13.85 -8.64 -16.90
CA TRP A 168 15.16 -8.95 -16.31
C TRP A 168 16.33 -8.74 -17.29
N GLU A 169 16.14 -9.09 -18.56
CA GLU A 169 17.14 -8.93 -19.62
C GLU A 169 17.28 -7.49 -20.13
N GLY A 170 16.46 -6.56 -19.65
CA GLY A 170 16.49 -5.15 -20.02
C GLY A 170 15.72 -4.82 -21.30
N ASN A 171 14.87 -5.73 -21.80
CA ASN A 171 13.99 -5.45 -22.93
C ASN A 171 12.77 -4.63 -22.49
N PRO A 172 12.34 -3.65 -23.29
CA PRO A 172 11.15 -2.87 -22.98
C PRO A 172 9.88 -3.72 -23.10
N LEU A 173 9.02 -3.62 -22.09
CA LEU A 173 7.69 -4.22 -22.06
C LEU A 173 6.61 -3.19 -22.45
N ASN A 174 5.48 -3.68 -22.96
CA ASN A 174 4.30 -2.84 -23.14
C ASN A 174 3.74 -2.39 -21.77
N SER A 175 3.05 -1.25 -21.75
CA SER A 175 2.32 -0.79 -20.56
C SER A 175 1.19 -1.75 -20.19
N SER A 176 0.88 -1.84 -18.89
CA SER A 176 -0.19 -2.69 -18.37
C SER A 176 -1.59 -2.15 -18.71
N GLY A 177 -2.63 -2.90 -18.30
CA GLY A 177 -3.97 -2.34 -18.09
C GLY A 177 -4.02 -1.35 -16.91
N VAL A 178 -5.21 -0.85 -16.59
CA VAL A 178 -5.42 0.04 -15.43
C VAL A 178 -5.94 -0.77 -14.24
N TYR A 179 -5.19 -0.74 -13.15
CA TYR A 179 -5.52 -1.37 -11.88
C TYR A 179 -6.26 -0.42 -10.95
N THR A 180 -7.03 -0.94 -10.00
CA THR A 180 -7.82 -0.14 -9.04
C THR A 180 -7.62 -0.63 -7.62
N LEU A 181 -7.14 0.25 -6.74
CA LEU A 181 -7.19 0.05 -5.29
C LEU A 181 -8.41 0.82 -4.76
N GLU A 182 -9.29 0.11 -4.04
CA GLU A 182 -10.42 0.71 -3.33
C GLU A 182 -10.12 0.77 -1.83
N PHE A 183 -10.37 1.91 -1.21
CA PHE A 183 -10.15 2.12 0.22
C PHE A 183 -11.50 2.31 0.91
N VAL A 184 -11.82 1.40 1.83
CA VAL A 184 -13.07 1.33 2.59
C VAL A 184 -12.80 1.60 4.07
N PRO A 185 -13.80 2.05 4.85
CA PRO A 185 -13.60 2.25 6.29
C PRO A 185 -13.45 0.90 7.01
N GLU A 186 -12.76 0.89 8.15
CA GLU A 186 -12.77 -0.24 9.06
C GLU A 186 -14.20 -0.65 9.46
N PRO A 187 -14.55 -1.96 9.42
CA PRO A 187 -15.82 -2.44 9.93
C PRO A 187 -16.04 -2.00 11.39
N ALA A 188 -17.20 -1.40 11.66
CA ALA A 188 -17.55 -0.89 13.00
C ALA A 188 -17.47 -1.94 14.12
N SER A 189 -17.50 -3.24 13.79
CA SER A 189 -17.32 -4.35 14.73
C SER A 189 -15.92 -4.44 15.33
N LEU A 190 -14.87 -4.08 14.59
CA LEU A 190 -13.48 -4.11 15.08
C LEU A 190 -13.22 -2.96 16.05
N LEU A 191 -13.71 -1.76 15.72
CA LEU A 191 -13.72 -0.60 16.63
C LEU A 191 -14.47 -0.91 17.95
N ALA A 192 -15.58 -1.64 17.89
CA ALA A 192 -16.36 -2.04 19.06
C ALA A 192 -15.61 -3.05 19.97
N LEU A 193 -14.83 -3.96 19.39
CA LEU A 193 -13.98 -4.89 20.14
C LEU A 193 -12.84 -4.17 20.86
N GLY A 194 -12.18 -3.23 20.19
CA GLY A 194 -11.13 -2.38 20.80
C GLY A 194 -11.66 -1.54 21.96
N ALA A 195 -12.83 -0.90 21.78
CA ALA A 195 -13.49 -0.14 22.85
C ALA A 195 -13.94 -1.04 24.02
N GLY A 196 -14.39 -2.26 23.73
CA GLY A 196 -14.78 -3.25 24.73
C GLY A 196 -13.61 -3.72 25.61
N LEU A 197 -12.44 -3.97 25.01
CA LEU A 197 -11.23 -4.35 25.74
C LEU A 197 -10.69 -3.20 26.61
N ALA A 198 -10.64 -1.98 26.08
CA ALA A 198 -10.23 -0.80 26.83
C ALA A 198 -11.17 -0.52 28.02
N GLY A 199 -12.48 -0.71 27.83
CA GLY A 199 -13.48 -0.63 28.89
C GLY A 199 -13.29 -1.68 29.99
N LEU A 200 -12.99 -2.92 29.62
CA LEU A 200 -12.72 -4.02 30.56
C LEU A 200 -11.43 -3.80 31.38
N LEU A 201 -10.36 -3.31 30.75
CA LEU A 201 -9.10 -2.97 31.43
C LEU A 201 -9.26 -1.75 32.35
N GLY A 202 -10.05 -0.76 31.95
CA GLY A 202 -10.40 0.40 32.78
C GLY A 202 -11.23 0.03 34.01
N LEU A 203 -12.16 -0.92 33.89
CA LEU A 203 -12.96 -1.44 35.01
C LEU A 203 -12.11 -2.26 35.99
N ARG A 204 -11.12 -3.01 35.50
CA ARG A 204 -10.23 -3.82 36.35
C ARG A 204 -9.32 -2.98 37.25
N ARG A 205 -8.95 -1.75 36.83
CA ARG A 205 -8.20 -0.79 37.66
C ARG A 205 -9.04 -0.08 38.72
N ARG A 206 -10.37 -0.06 38.59
CA ARG A 206 -11.28 0.55 39.59
C ARG A 206 -11.80 -0.42 40.65
N GLY A 207 -11.71 -1.73 40.41
CA GLY A 207 -12.10 -2.77 41.38
C GLY A 207 -11.03 -3.13 42.43
N GLY A 208 -9.83 -2.56 42.36
CA GLY A 208 -8.68 -2.90 43.20
C GLY A 208 -8.41 -1.95 44.38
N LYS A 209 -9.43 -1.26 44.91
CA LYS A 209 -9.34 -0.55 46.19
C LYS A 209 -10.44 -1.04 47.13
N GLN A 210 -10.13 -2.11 47.87
CA GLN A 210 -10.66 -2.35 49.20
C GLN A 210 -9.46 -2.55 50.13
#